data_AF-A0A6N0ZGL3-F1
#
_entry.id   AF-A0A6N0ZGL3-F1
#
_cell.length_a   1.000
_cell.length_b   1.000
_cell.length_c   1.000
_cell.angle_alpha   90.00
_cell.angle_beta   90.00
_cell.angle_gamma   90.00
#
_symmetry.space_group_name_H-M   'P 1'
#
loop_
_entity.id
_entity.type
_entity.pdbx_description
1 polymer ?
#
loop_
_entity_poly.entity_id
_entity_poly.type
_entity_poly.pdbx_seq_one_letter_code
_entity_poly.pdbx_strand_id
1 'polypeptide(L)' 'MAWDLLLSTDYGLFSLFVIVFVIGMGVWFARFFSTKMREDQARFGK' A
#
# COMPACT_ATOMS: atom_id res chain seq x y z
N MET A 1 21.98 0.13 18.83
CA MET A 1 20.64 0.39 19.41
C MET A 1 19.67 -0.64 18.84
N ALA A 2 18.50 -0.95 19.45
CA ALA A 2 17.58 -1.98 18.91
C ALA A 2 17.13 -1.70 17.45
N TRP A 3 17.20 -0.44 17.04
CA TRP A 3 16.98 0.04 15.67
C TRP A 3 18.05 -0.44 14.67
N ASP A 4 19.32 -0.54 15.07
CA ASP A 4 20.40 -1.04 14.19
C ASP A 4 20.27 -2.53 13.90
N LEU A 5 19.74 -3.31 14.85
CA LEU A 5 19.58 -4.75 14.67
C LEU A 5 18.44 -5.08 13.69
N LEU A 6 17.37 -4.28 13.69
CA LEU A 6 16.23 -4.43 12.77
C LEU A 6 16.53 -3.90 11.36
N LEU A 7 17.34 -2.85 11.24
CA LEU A 7 17.71 -2.28 9.94
C LEU A 7 18.94 -2.92 9.31
N SER A 8 19.81 -3.56 10.09
CA SER A 8 21.06 -4.17 9.60
C SER A 8 21.01 -5.69 9.45
N THR A 9 19.97 -6.36 9.96
CA THR A 9 19.74 -7.81 9.78
C THR A 9 18.83 -8.05 8.58
N ASP A 10 19.20 -8.97 7.68
CA ASP A 10 18.47 -9.30 6.44
C ASP A 10 16.97 -9.57 6.66
N TYR A 11 16.62 -10.16 7.81
CA TYR A 11 15.24 -10.46 8.20
C TYR A 11 14.37 -9.22 8.46
N GLY A 12 14.93 -8.17 9.05
CA GLY A 12 14.18 -6.95 9.37
C GLY A 12 13.93 -6.10 8.12
N LEU A 13 14.90 -6.05 7.21
CA LEU A 13 14.76 -5.38 5.92
C LEU A 13 13.71 -6.07 5.02
N PHE A 14 13.71 -7.41 5.00
CA PHE A 14 12.73 -8.19 4.23
C PHE A 14 11.30 -8.01 4.77
N SER A 15 11.13 -8.02 6.10
CA SER A 15 9.83 -7.76 6.73
C SER A 15 9.33 -6.34 6.44
N LEU A 16 10.21 -5.33 6.56
CA LEU A 16 9.90 -3.95 6.23
C LEU A 16 9.50 -3.78 4.76
N PHE A 17 10.21 -4.46 3.85
CA PHE A 17 9.89 -4.45 2.42
C PHE A 17 8.49 -5.00 2.16
N VAL A 18 8.12 -6.13 2.77
CA VAL A 18 6.78 -6.71 2.63
C VAL A 18 5.70 -5.76 3.17
N ILE A 19 5.94 -5.12 4.32
CA ILE A 19 4.99 -4.16 4.91
C ILE A 19 4.75 -2.99 3.94
N VAL A 20 5.83 -2.39 3.42
CA VAL A 20 5.74 -1.30 2.44
C VAL A 20 5.06 -1.77 1.16
N PHE A 21 5.35 -2.99 0.69
CA PHE A 21 4.73 -3.55 -0.50
C PHE A 21 3.22 -3.76 -0.34
N VAL A 22 2.77 -4.34 0.78
CA VAL A 22 1.35 -4.55 1.07
C VAL A 22 0.60 -3.22 1.20
N ILE A 23 1.19 -2.24 1.90
CA ILE A 23 0.62 -0.88 1.99
C ILE A 23 0.53 -0.24 0.61
N GLY A 24 1.60 -0.33 -0.19
CA GLY A 24 1.64 0.18 -1.56
C GLY A 24 0.55 -0.44 -2.44
N MET A 25 0.38 -1.76 -2.38
CA MET A 25 -0.69 -2.47 -3.08
C MET A 25 -2.07 -2.01 -2.60
N GLY A 26 -2.29 -1.89 -1.29
CA GLY A 26 -3.55 -1.41 -0.73
C GLY A 26 -3.93 -0.01 -1.21
N VAL A 27 -2.98 0.92 -1.22
CA VAL A 27 -3.19 2.28 -1.74
C VAL A 27 -3.43 2.27 -3.25
N TRP A 28 -2.71 1.44 -4.01
CA TRP A 28 -2.89 1.32 -5.45
C TRP A 28 -4.29 0.79 -5.80
N PHE A 29 -4.75 -0.27 -5.11
CA PHE A 29 -6.11 -0.76 -5.25
C PHE A 29 -7.13 0.30 -4.85
N ALA A 30 -6.98 0.96 -3.69
CA ALA A 30 -7.87 2.02 -3.27
C ALA A 30 -7.95 3.16 -4.30
N ARG A 31 -6.83 3.54 -4.92
CA ARG A 31 -6.78 4.55 -5.99
C ARG A 31 -7.46 4.06 -7.28
N PHE A 32 -7.23 2.82 -7.68
CA PHE A 32 -7.85 2.21 -8.85
C PHE A 32 -9.37 2.13 -8.69
N PHE A 33 -9.84 1.60 -7.55
CA PHE A 33 -11.26 1.54 -7.22
C PHE A 33 -11.88 2.92 -7.05
N SER A 34 -11.23 3.88 -6.40
CA SER A 34 -11.75 5.25 -6.28
C SER A 34 -11.91 5.93 -7.64
N THR A 35 -11.01 5.65 -8.59
CA THR A 35 -11.13 6.16 -9.96
C THR A 35 -12.35 5.57 -10.65
N LYS A 36 -12.60 4.26 -10.50
CA LYS A 36 -13.76 3.58 -11.08
C LYS A 36 -15.08 3.96 -10.41
N MET A 37 -15.11 4.04 -9.08
CA MET A 37 -16.27 4.49 -8.31
C MET A 37 -16.64 5.93 -8.66
N ARG A 38 -15.69 6.81 -8.99
CA ARG A 38 -15.99 8.17 -9.44
C ARG A 38 -16.60 8.20 -10.84
N GLU A 39 -16.15 7.33 -11.74
CA GLU A 39 -16.78 7.15 -13.05
C GLU A 39 -18.20 6.59 -12.92
N ASP A 40 -18.42 5.61 -12.05
CA ASP A 40 -19.74 5.02 -11.80
C ASP A 40 -20.69 6.00 -11.11
N GLN A 41 -20.22 6.77 -10.12
CA GLN A 41 -21.04 7.81 -9.48
C GLN A 41 -21.42 8.94 -10.45
N ALA A 42 -20.54 9.30 -11.38
CA ALA A 42 -20.87 10.28 -12.43
C ALA A 42 -21.89 9.74 -13.46
N ARG A 43 -21.97 8.42 -13.62
CA ARG A 43 -22.94 7.77 -14.51
C ARG A 43 -24.28 7.48 -13.83
N PHE A 44 -24.30 7.20 -12.52
CA PHE A 44 -25.52 6.94 -11.73
C PHE A 44 -26.30 8.20 -11.31
N GLY A 45 -25.74 9.39 -11.51
CA GLY A 45 -26.41 10.68 -11.24
C GLY A 45 -27.21 11.25 -12.41
N LYS A 46 -27.53 10.46 -13.44
CA LYS A 46 -28.39 10.86 -14.58
C LYS A 46 -29.65 10.03 -14.63
#